data_AF-A0A7S1PQS9-F1
#
_entry.id   AF-A0A7S1PQS9-F1
#
_cell.length_a   1.000
_cell.length_b   1.000
_cell.length_c   1.000
_cell.angle_alpha   90.00
_cell.angle_beta   90.00
_cell.angle_gamma   90.00
#
_symmetry.space_group_name_H-M   'P 1'
#
loop_
_entity.id
_entity.type
_entity.pdbx_description
1 polymer ?
#
loop_
_entity_poly.entity_id
_entity_poly.type
_entity_poly.pdbx_seq_one_letter_code
_entity_poly.pdbx_strand_id
1 'polypeptide(L)'
;ETQLRRLPPSALSQFLAYLEKNLGDPELAVHVQEAIANLIECLCAVCKVELASPAPESLLSSARRLLRDPHSFAKKLTALPPKPSEEAEGLAPFLLSDVQYRKVREKDVNATYEALQSWLSAFYFFSSVSDQIYAIDKELDRQEGMLRRLEGQPEEPPASGRMSSPAVSPRAAPNPRGSFKASPSAKTRMPLQGAR
;
A
#
# COMPACT_ATOMS: atom_id res chain seq x y z
N GLU A 1 5.75 0.34 5.82
CA GLU A 1 4.78 1.02 4.91
C GLU A 1 5.34 2.19 4.10
N THR A 2 6.07 3.14 4.71
CA THR A 2 6.48 4.41 4.05
C THR A 2 7.30 4.22 2.78
N GLN A 3 8.22 3.26 2.74
CA GLN A 3 9.02 2.97 1.54
C GLN A 3 8.16 2.39 0.41
N LEU A 4 7.24 1.47 0.73
CA LEU A 4 6.34 0.85 -0.24
C LEU A 4 5.39 1.86 -0.89
N ARG A 5 4.88 2.83 -0.13
CA ARG A 5 4.01 3.91 -0.66
C ARG A 5 4.76 4.88 -1.58
N ARG A 6 6.09 4.99 -1.44
CA ARG A 6 6.94 5.82 -2.30
C ARG A 6 7.39 5.09 -3.56
N LEU A 7 7.14 3.78 -3.65
CA LEU A 7 7.55 2.99 -4.79
C LEU A 7 6.70 3.38 -6.02
N PRO A 8 7.33 3.91 -7.09
CA PRO A 8 6.57 4.30 -8.26
C PRO A 8 6.08 3.03 -9.01
N PRO A 9 4.88 3.05 -9.61
CA PRO A 9 4.37 1.92 -10.40
C PRO A 9 5.33 1.47 -11.51
N SER A 10 6.08 2.42 -12.09
CA SER A 10 7.10 2.14 -13.10
C SER A 10 8.24 1.24 -12.59
N ALA A 11 8.62 1.34 -11.32
CA ALA A 11 9.66 0.49 -10.75
C ALA A 11 9.18 -0.96 -10.60
N LEU A 12 7.91 -1.17 -10.23
CA LEU A 12 7.30 -2.50 -10.22
C LEU A 12 7.20 -3.09 -11.64
N SER A 13 6.83 -2.28 -12.62
CA SER A 13 6.81 -2.71 -14.03
C SER A 13 8.21 -3.10 -14.52
N GLN A 14 9.25 -2.34 -14.16
CA GLN A 14 10.64 -2.71 -14.49
C GLN A 14 11.10 -3.96 -13.75
N PHE A 15 10.69 -4.14 -12.51
CA PHE A 15 10.96 -5.36 -11.75
C PHE A 15 10.30 -6.58 -12.40
N LEU A 16 9.04 -6.47 -12.83
CA LEU A 16 8.37 -7.53 -13.58
C LEU A 16 9.07 -7.80 -14.92
N ALA A 17 9.46 -6.76 -15.66
CA ALA A 17 10.18 -6.92 -16.93
C ALA A 17 11.55 -7.59 -16.73
N TYR A 18 12.25 -7.31 -15.63
CA TYR A 18 13.48 -8.01 -15.25
C TYR A 18 13.20 -9.49 -15.00
N LEU A 19 12.13 -9.83 -14.27
CA LEU A 19 11.75 -11.24 -14.05
C LEU A 19 11.38 -11.92 -15.36
N GLU A 20 10.62 -11.27 -16.24
CA GLU A 20 10.24 -11.84 -17.54
C GLU A 20 11.45 -12.10 -18.44
N LYS A 21 12.41 -11.18 -18.45
CA LYS A 21 13.64 -11.33 -19.23
C LYS A 21 14.50 -12.51 -18.76
N ASN A 22 14.63 -12.69 -17.45
CA ASN A 22 15.57 -13.68 -16.90
C ASN A 22 14.91 -15.02 -16.61
N LEU A 23 13.63 -15.07 -16.23
CA LEU A 23 12.92 -16.33 -15.97
C LEU A 23 12.21 -16.91 -17.20
N GLY A 24 11.99 -16.11 -18.25
CA GLY A 24 11.35 -16.59 -19.49
C GLY A 24 12.27 -17.35 -20.42
N ASP A 25 13.57 -17.43 -20.09
CA ASP A 25 14.56 -18.25 -20.78
C ASP A 25 15.24 -19.16 -19.74
N PRO A 26 15.14 -20.50 -19.88
CA PRO A 26 15.76 -21.44 -18.95
C PRO A 26 17.27 -21.23 -18.76
N GLU A 27 17.98 -20.77 -19.78
CA GLU A 27 19.42 -20.51 -19.70
C GLU A 27 19.72 -19.28 -18.83
N LEU A 28 18.85 -18.26 -18.88
CA LEU A 28 18.98 -17.05 -18.08
C LEU A 28 18.40 -17.18 -16.67
N ALA A 29 17.53 -18.17 -16.45
CA ALA A 29 16.89 -18.37 -15.15
C ALA A 29 17.90 -18.65 -14.03
N VAL A 30 19.04 -19.26 -14.38
CA VAL A 30 20.16 -19.53 -13.47
C VAL A 30 20.84 -18.24 -12.98
N HIS A 31 20.65 -17.12 -13.68
CA HIS A 31 21.18 -15.80 -13.29
C HIS A 31 20.25 -15.03 -12.36
N VAL A 32 19.01 -15.47 -12.19
CA VAL A 32 18.13 -14.88 -11.18
C VAL A 32 18.64 -15.28 -9.81
N GLN A 33 18.88 -14.27 -8.97
CA GLN A 33 19.36 -14.51 -7.63
C GLN A 33 18.30 -15.23 -6.80
N GLU A 34 18.73 -16.22 -6.03
CA GLU A 34 17.88 -16.95 -5.08
C GLU A 34 17.14 -15.98 -4.13
N ALA A 35 17.79 -14.90 -3.70
CA ALA A 35 17.16 -13.85 -2.90
C ALA A 35 15.89 -13.26 -3.57
N ILE A 36 15.93 -13.05 -4.90
CA ILE A 36 14.78 -12.53 -5.65
C ILE A 36 13.69 -13.60 -5.75
N ALA A 37 14.06 -14.86 -5.97
CA ALA A 37 13.10 -15.96 -6.01
C ALA A 37 12.37 -16.11 -4.66
N ASN A 38 13.13 -16.19 -3.56
CA ASN A 38 12.60 -16.27 -2.19
C ASN A 38 11.68 -15.09 -1.86
N LEU A 39 12.03 -13.87 -2.31
CA LEU A 39 11.18 -12.69 -2.15
C LEU A 39 9.82 -12.88 -2.84
N ILE A 40 9.82 -13.33 -4.10
CA ILE A 40 8.58 -13.54 -4.86
C ILE A 40 7.74 -14.66 -4.25
N GLU A 41 8.36 -15.77 -3.85
CA GLU A 41 7.67 -16.89 -3.20
C GLU A 41 6.99 -16.44 -1.91
N CYS A 42 7.72 -15.69 -1.07
CA CYS A 42 7.21 -15.14 0.16
C CYS A 42 6.04 -14.16 -0.10
N LEU A 43 6.17 -13.26 -1.08
CA LEU A 43 5.08 -12.37 -1.47
C LEU A 43 3.85 -13.14 -1.99
N CYS A 44 4.05 -14.23 -2.73
CA CYS A 44 2.97 -15.08 -3.20
C CYS A 44 2.26 -15.78 -2.03
N ALA A 45 3.00 -16.32 -1.06
CA ALA A 45 2.43 -16.92 0.15
C ALA A 45 1.61 -15.90 0.97
N VAL A 46 2.14 -14.68 1.12
CA VAL A 46 1.44 -13.60 1.83
C VAL A 46 0.18 -13.15 1.08
N CYS A 47 0.25 -13.02 -0.25
CA CYS A 47 -0.87 -12.59 -1.09
C CYS A 47 -1.81 -13.72 -1.50
N LYS A 48 -1.61 -14.95 -1.01
CA LYS A 48 -2.39 -16.15 -1.37
C LYS A 48 -2.42 -16.43 -2.87
N VAL A 49 -1.28 -16.22 -3.54
CA VAL A 49 -1.06 -16.60 -4.94
C VAL A 49 -0.41 -17.98 -4.96
N GLU A 50 -1.10 -18.97 -5.51
CA GLU A 50 -0.63 -20.36 -5.55
C GLU A 50 0.55 -20.54 -6.50
N LEU A 51 1.63 -21.17 -6.03
CA LEU A 51 2.70 -21.67 -6.90
C LEU A 51 2.37 -23.08 -7.36
N ALA A 52 2.32 -23.30 -8.68
CA ALA A 52 1.94 -24.59 -9.25
C ALA A 52 3.08 -25.63 -9.21
N SER A 53 4.34 -25.16 -9.20
CA SER A 53 5.55 -25.97 -9.28
C SER A 53 6.77 -25.15 -8.83
N PRO A 54 7.86 -25.78 -8.36
CA PRO A 54 9.15 -25.11 -8.13
C PRO A 54 9.87 -24.69 -9.42
N ALA A 55 9.30 -24.95 -10.59
CA ALA A 55 9.88 -24.54 -11.86
C ALA A 55 9.92 -22.99 -12.02
N PRO A 56 10.95 -22.43 -12.68
CA PRO A 56 11.08 -20.98 -12.87
C PRO A 56 9.90 -20.36 -13.63
N GLU A 57 9.29 -21.11 -14.55
CA GLU A 57 8.09 -20.68 -15.29
C GLU A 57 6.87 -20.51 -14.39
N SER A 58 6.74 -21.35 -13.35
CA SER A 58 5.68 -21.25 -12.35
C SER A 58 5.88 -20.02 -11.47
N LEU A 59 7.13 -19.74 -11.09
CA LEU A 59 7.50 -18.53 -10.37
C LEU A 59 7.17 -17.28 -11.18
N LEU A 60 7.52 -17.25 -12.47
CA LEU A 60 7.21 -16.13 -13.37
C LEU A 60 5.70 -15.93 -13.54
N SER A 61 4.96 -17.02 -13.71
CA SER A 61 3.49 -16.98 -13.83
C SER A 61 2.84 -16.42 -12.56
N SER A 62 3.38 -16.75 -11.39
CA SER A 62 2.95 -16.19 -10.10
C SER A 62 3.31 -14.72 -9.96
N ALA A 63 4.54 -14.34 -10.33
CA ALA A 63 4.98 -12.94 -10.33
C ALA A 63 4.10 -12.06 -11.22
N ARG A 64 3.73 -12.54 -12.43
CA ARG A 64 2.79 -11.85 -13.33
C ARG A 64 1.42 -11.64 -12.71
N ARG A 65 0.89 -12.64 -11.99
CA ARG A 65 -0.41 -12.52 -11.30
C ARG A 65 -0.33 -11.53 -10.14
N LEU A 66 0.74 -11.62 -9.36
CA LEU A 66 1.00 -10.77 -8.20
C LEU A 66 1.15 -9.28 -8.61
N LEU A 67 1.95 -9.03 -9.65
CA LEU A 67 2.33 -7.69 -10.12
C LEU A 67 1.47 -7.19 -11.29
N ARG A 68 0.34 -7.85 -11.57
CA ARG A 68 -0.55 -7.53 -12.71
C ARG A 68 -1.01 -6.08 -12.72
N ASP A 69 -1.25 -5.50 -11.55
CA ASP A 69 -1.66 -4.10 -11.40
C ASP A 69 -0.69 -3.34 -10.49
N PRO A 70 0.38 -2.74 -11.07
CA PRO A 70 1.38 -1.98 -10.35
C PRO A 70 0.81 -0.77 -9.58
N HIS A 71 -0.30 -0.19 -10.04
CA HIS A 71 -0.86 1.03 -9.44
C HIS A 71 -1.62 0.75 -8.16
N SER A 72 -2.22 -0.43 -8.02
CA SER A 72 -2.89 -0.84 -6.78
C SER A 72 -2.03 -1.72 -5.89
N PHE A 73 -0.92 -2.26 -6.37
CA PHE A 73 -0.10 -3.24 -5.67
C PHE A 73 0.35 -2.78 -4.27
N ALA A 74 1.00 -1.62 -4.18
CA ALA A 74 1.45 -1.09 -2.89
C ALA A 74 0.28 -0.87 -1.92
N LYS A 75 -0.87 -0.38 -2.41
CA LYS A 75 -2.07 -0.17 -1.60
C LYS A 75 -2.64 -1.49 -1.07
N LYS A 76 -2.69 -2.51 -1.93
CA LYS A 76 -3.15 -3.86 -1.57
C LYS A 76 -2.27 -4.47 -0.48
N LEU A 77 -0.95 -4.42 -0.65
CA LEU A 77 0.00 -4.90 0.36
C LEU A 77 -0.18 -4.20 1.70
N THR A 78 -0.26 -2.86 1.73
CA THR A 78 -0.45 -2.12 2.99
C THR A 78 -1.81 -2.37 3.65
N ALA A 79 -2.81 -2.83 2.90
CA ALA A 79 -4.13 -3.14 3.43
C ALA A 79 -4.24 -4.58 3.94
N LEU A 80 -3.20 -5.42 3.81
CA LEU A 80 -3.23 -6.79 4.31
C LEU A 80 -3.25 -6.79 5.84
N PRO A 81 -4.18 -7.53 6.46
CA PRO A 81 -4.16 -7.71 7.90
C PRO A 81 -2.93 -8.52 8.30
N PRO A 82 -2.44 -8.36 9.55
CA PRO A 82 -1.41 -9.24 10.11
C PRO A 82 -1.86 -10.70 10.05
N LYS A 83 -0.91 -11.60 9.89
CA LYS A 83 -1.17 -13.03 9.96
C LYS A 83 -1.12 -13.54 11.40
N PRO A 84 -1.85 -14.62 11.74
CA PRO A 84 -1.64 -15.34 12.99
C PRO A 84 -0.17 -15.73 13.16
N SER A 85 0.32 -15.78 14.40
CA SER A 85 1.74 -16.04 14.66
C SER A 85 2.24 -17.35 14.01
N GLU A 86 1.44 -18.41 14.07
CA GLU A 86 1.78 -19.72 13.46
C GLU A 86 1.98 -19.63 11.94
N GLU A 87 1.12 -18.88 11.23
CA GLU A 87 1.29 -18.66 9.79
C GLU A 87 2.49 -17.74 9.48
N ALA A 88 2.78 -16.80 10.38
CA ALA A 88 3.92 -15.89 10.21
C ALA A 88 5.24 -16.66 10.32
N GLU A 89 5.36 -17.60 11.26
CA GLU A 89 6.54 -18.47 11.41
C GLU A 89 6.87 -19.24 10.12
N GLY A 90 5.85 -19.60 9.32
CA GLY A 90 6.03 -20.20 8.00
C GLY A 90 6.77 -19.32 7.00
N LEU A 91 6.86 -18.00 7.23
CA LEU A 91 7.64 -17.06 6.40
C LEU A 91 9.11 -16.97 6.83
N ALA A 92 9.46 -17.43 8.03
CA ALA A 92 10.81 -17.33 8.58
C ALA A 92 11.89 -17.95 7.68
N PRO A 93 11.68 -19.12 7.03
CA PRO A 93 12.69 -19.71 6.14
C PRO A 93 13.09 -18.80 4.97
N PHE A 94 12.16 -17.97 4.46
CA PHE A 94 12.41 -17.06 3.34
C PHE A 94 13.05 -15.74 3.77
N LEU A 95 12.75 -15.28 4.99
CA LEU A 95 13.16 -13.97 5.49
C LEU A 95 14.44 -14.01 6.32
N LEU A 96 14.69 -15.12 7.01
CA LEU A 96 15.86 -15.34 7.86
C LEU A 96 16.95 -16.18 7.18
N SER A 97 16.79 -16.52 5.89
CA SER A 97 17.82 -17.22 5.14
C SER A 97 19.12 -16.42 5.08
N ASP A 98 20.27 -17.08 5.13
CA ASP A 98 21.58 -16.46 4.92
C ASP A 98 21.83 -15.95 3.48
N VAL A 99 20.82 -16.10 2.60
CA VAL A 99 20.88 -15.69 1.20
C VAL A 99 20.91 -14.16 1.12
N GLN A 100 22.09 -13.62 0.82
CA GLN A 100 22.27 -12.18 0.66
C GLN A 100 21.96 -11.72 -0.76
N TYR A 101 21.12 -10.69 -0.85
CA TYR A 101 20.86 -9.99 -2.11
C TYR A 101 22.08 -9.20 -2.58
N ARG A 102 22.46 -9.39 -3.84
CA ARG A 102 23.48 -8.61 -4.53
C ARG A 102 22.81 -7.62 -5.48
N LYS A 103 23.27 -6.38 -5.49
CA LYS A 103 22.67 -5.36 -6.36
C LYS A 103 22.88 -5.72 -7.84
N VAL A 104 21.81 -5.62 -8.62
CA VAL A 104 21.83 -5.75 -10.08
C VAL A 104 22.11 -4.40 -10.75
N ARG A 105 22.30 -4.39 -12.06
CA ARG A 105 22.60 -3.16 -12.82
C ARG A 105 21.42 -2.18 -12.80
N GLU A 106 20.20 -2.70 -12.81
CA GLU A 106 18.96 -1.95 -12.87
C GLU A 106 18.61 -1.35 -11.50
N LYS A 107 18.75 -0.03 -11.36
CA LYS A 107 18.52 0.68 -10.08
C LYS A 107 17.11 0.48 -9.54
N ASP A 108 16.10 0.51 -10.40
CA ASP A 108 14.70 0.38 -9.98
C ASP A 108 14.36 -1.04 -9.51
N VAL A 109 15.06 -2.06 -10.03
CA VAL A 109 14.97 -3.44 -9.55
C VAL A 109 15.50 -3.54 -8.12
N ASN A 110 16.67 -2.94 -7.86
CA ASN A 110 17.26 -2.89 -6.51
C ASN A 110 16.35 -2.16 -5.52
N ALA A 111 15.84 -0.99 -5.89
CA ALA A 111 14.95 -0.21 -5.03
C ALA A 111 13.63 -0.94 -4.73
N THR A 112 13.08 -1.64 -5.74
CA THR A 112 11.88 -2.46 -5.58
C THR A 112 12.14 -3.64 -4.66
N TYR A 113 13.26 -4.36 -4.85
CA TYR A 113 13.65 -5.45 -3.96
C TYR A 113 13.78 -4.97 -2.51
N GLU A 114 14.55 -3.91 -2.26
CA GLU A 114 14.80 -3.39 -0.91
C GLU A 114 13.50 -2.96 -0.22
N ALA A 115 12.61 -2.26 -0.93
CA ALA A 115 11.33 -1.81 -0.38
C ALA A 115 10.38 -2.97 -0.06
N LEU A 116 10.31 -3.98 -0.94
CA LEU A 116 9.46 -5.16 -0.73
C LEU A 116 10.01 -6.03 0.41
N GLN A 117 11.32 -6.23 0.46
CA GLN A 117 11.93 -7.00 1.53
C GLN A 117 11.77 -6.31 2.88
N SER A 118 12.02 -5.00 2.96
CA SER A 118 11.81 -4.24 4.19
C SER A 118 10.35 -4.30 4.65
N TRP A 119 9.39 -4.22 3.73
CA TRP A 119 7.98 -4.36 4.05
C TRP A 119 7.65 -5.76 4.55
N LEU A 120 8.13 -6.82 3.89
CA LEU A 120 7.90 -8.21 4.30
C LEU A 120 8.50 -8.51 5.67
N SER A 121 9.72 -8.08 5.96
CA SER A 121 10.32 -8.24 7.28
C SER A 121 9.47 -7.55 8.36
N ALA A 122 9.04 -6.31 8.12
CA ALA A 122 8.17 -5.60 9.05
C ALA A 122 6.81 -6.29 9.23
N PHE A 123 6.23 -6.79 8.14
CA PHE A 123 4.98 -7.54 8.14
C PHE A 123 5.09 -8.83 8.96
N TYR A 124 6.20 -9.57 8.80
CA TYR A 124 6.51 -10.77 9.56
C TYR A 124 6.64 -10.48 11.06
N PHE A 125 7.50 -9.52 11.45
CA PHE A 125 7.72 -9.18 12.86
C PHE A 125 6.45 -8.68 13.55
N PHE A 126 5.64 -7.90 12.84
CA PHE A 126 4.36 -7.44 13.39
C PHE A 126 3.38 -8.60 13.53
N SER A 127 3.30 -9.48 12.53
CA SER A 127 2.41 -10.65 12.56
C SER A 127 2.77 -11.62 13.68
N SER A 128 4.06 -11.87 13.93
CA SER A 128 4.54 -12.78 14.99
C SER A 128 4.19 -12.32 16.42
N VAL A 129 3.88 -11.04 16.61
CA VAL A 129 3.45 -10.50 17.92
C VAL A 129 2.00 -10.05 17.93
N SER A 130 1.29 -10.16 16.80
CA SER A 130 -0.04 -9.58 16.62
C SER A 130 -1.08 -10.16 17.57
N ASP A 131 -0.99 -11.45 17.88
CA ASP A 131 -1.89 -12.13 18.82
C ASP A 131 -1.75 -11.57 20.26
N GLN A 132 -0.58 -11.05 20.61
CA GLN A 132 -0.34 -10.43 21.92
C GLN A 132 -0.88 -9.00 22.00
N ILE A 133 -0.93 -8.28 20.87
CA ILE A 133 -1.41 -6.89 20.80
C ILE A 133 -2.86 -6.81 21.25
N TYR A 134 -3.72 -7.76 20.86
CA TYR A 134 -5.13 -7.75 21.24
C TYR A 134 -5.34 -7.86 22.76
N ALA A 135 -4.57 -8.72 23.43
CA ALA A 135 -4.65 -8.86 24.88
C ALA A 135 -4.20 -7.58 25.60
N ILE A 136 -3.16 -6.93 25.08
CA ILE A 136 -2.63 -5.67 25.62
C ILE A 136 -3.63 -4.53 25.41
N ASP A 137 -4.20 -4.39 24.21
CA ASP A 137 -5.17 -3.36 23.85
C ASP A 137 -6.40 -3.41 24.77
N LYS A 138 -6.93 -4.62 24.99
CA LYS A 138 -8.07 -4.84 25.91
C LYS A 138 -7.74 -4.46 27.36
N GLU A 139 -6.52 -4.74 27.82
CA GLU A 139 -6.09 -4.37 29.17
C GLU A 139 -5.87 -2.87 29.30
N LEU A 140 -5.35 -2.21 28.25
CA LEU A 140 -5.24 -0.75 28.20
C LEU A 140 -6.61 -0.08 28.25
N ASP A 141 -7.58 -0.54 27.45
CA ASP A 141 -8.97 -0.05 27.49
C ASP A 141 -9.57 -0.17 28.89
N ARG A 142 -9.32 -1.30 29.56
CA ARG A 142 -9.77 -1.53 30.94
C ARG A 142 -9.15 -0.53 31.92
N GLN A 143 -7.85 -0.27 31.79
CA GLN A 143 -7.11 0.67 32.64
C GLN A 143 -7.54 2.12 32.39
N GLU A 144 -7.72 2.51 31.12
CA GLU A 144 -8.26 3.83 30.77
C GLU A 144 -9.68 4.03 31.31
N GLY A 145 -10.55 3.02 31.19
CA GLY A 145 -11.89 3.07 31.76
C GLY A 145 -11.87 3.25 33.29
N MET A 146 -10.95 2.58 34.00
CA MET A 146 -10.77 2.78 35.44
C MET A 146 -10.30 4.19 35.78
N LEU A 147 -9.34 4.73 35.05
CA LEU A 147 -8.82 6.09 35.26
C LEU A 147 -9.91 7.14 35.05
N ARG A 148 -10.69 7.05 33.96
CA ARG A 148 -11.82 7.97 33.70
C ARG A 148 -12.84 7.95 34.83
N ARG A 149 -13.15 6.77 35.38
CA ARG A 149 -14.06 6.62 36.54
C ARG A 149 -13.49 7.25 37.82
N LEU A 150 -12.19 7.12 38.07
CA LEU A 150 -11.52 7.73 39.24
C LEU A 150 -11.46 9.27 39.12
N GLU A 151 -11.33 9.79 37.91
CA GLU A 151 -11.35 11.23 37.61
C GLU A 151 -12.75 11.83 37.55
N GLY A 152 -13.80 11.02 37.76
CA GLY A 152 -15.19 11.46 37.72
C GLY A 152 -15.68 11.87 36.32
N GLN A 153 -14.98 11.44 35.26
CA GLN A 153 -15.41 11.68 33.90
C GLN A 153 -16.55 10.72 33.52
N PRO A 154 -17.57 11.20 32.79
CA PRO A 154 -18.64 10.34 32.30
C PRO A 154 -18.07 9.30 31.32
N GLU A 155 -18.50 8.06 31.49
CA GLU A 155 -18.12 6.95 30.62
C GLU A 155 -18.71 7.20 29.22
N GLU A 156 -17.91 7.68 28.27
CA GLU A 156 -18.34 7.64 26.86
C GLU A 156 -18.40 6.17 26.44
N PRO A 157 -19.52 5.71 25.86
CA PRO A 157 -19.64 4.34 25.42
C PRO A 157 -18.59 4.03 24.35
N PRO A 158 -18.07 2.79 24.29
CA PRO A 158 -17.09 2.41 23.29
C PRO A 158 -17.68 2.71 21.91
N ALA A 159 -16.97 3.55 21.13
CA ALA A 159 -17.35 3.90 19.78
C ALA A 159 -17.27 2.65 18.90
N SER A 160 -18.33 1.86 18.91
CA SER A 160 -18.53 0.77 17.98
C SER A 160 -18.60 1.37 16.58
N GLY A 161 -17.56 1.12 15.79
CA GLY A 161 -17.54 1.23 14.33
C GLY A 161 -18.28 2.42 13.73
N ARG A 162 -17.66 3.60 13.72
CA ARG A 162 -18.05 4.66 12.77
C ARG A 162 -16.85 5.10 11.95
N MET A 163 -16.69 4.44 10.80
CA MET A 163 -16.18 5.09 9.59
C MET A 163 -17.00 6.37 9.38
N SER A 164 -16.45 7.49 9.84
CA SER A 164 -17.03 8.80 9.57
C SER A 164 -16.68 9.17 8.15
N SER A 165 -17.56 8.78 7.22
CA SER A 165 -17.72 9.49 5.96
C SER A 165 -17.95 10.97 6.25
N PRO A 166 -17.32 11.92 5.54
CA PRO A 166 -17.61 13.32 5.74
C PRO A 166 -19.01 13.59 5.22
N ALA A 167 -19.95 13.84 6.14
CA ALA A 167 -21.25 14.38 5.81
C ALA A 167 -21.07 15.82 5.33
N VAL A 168 -21.06 16.00 4.01
CA VAL A 168 -21.38 17.28 3.38
C VAL A 168 -22.79 17.66 3.84
N SER A 169 -22.91 18.68 4.69
CA SER A 169 -24.17 19.37 4.89
C SER A 169 -24.25 20.54 3.91
N PRO A 170 -25.16 20.52 2.93
CA PRO A 170 -25.57 21.72 2.24
C PRO A 170 -26.64 22.41 3.10
N ARG A 171 -26.40 23.66 3.52
CA ARG A 171 -27.49 24.48 4.04
C ARG A 171 -27.45 25.90 3.49
N ALA A 172 -28.19 26.01 2.38
CA ALA A 172 -29.10 27.06 1.99
C ALA A 172 -28.99 28.44 2.68
N ALA A 173 -28.82 29.45 1.81
CA ALA A 173 -29.24 30.83 2.04
C ALA A 173 -30.72 30.91 2.49
N PRO A 174 -31.09 31.93 3.26
CA PRO A 174 -31.80 33.09 2.70
C PRO A 174 -31.37 34.39 3.46
N ASN A 175 -31.59 35.65 3.08
CA ASN A 175 -32.52 36.35 2.20
C ASN A 175 -32.05 37.85 2.11
N PRO A 176 -32.87 38.90 1.78
CA PRO A 176 -32.54 39.86 0.73
C PRO A 176 -32.46 41.33 1.21
N ARG A 177 -32.32 42.24 0.21
CA ARG A 177 -32.68 43.69 0.18
C ARG A 177 -31.54 44.71 0.31
N GLY A 178 -31.60 45.67 -0.61
CA GLY A 178 -30.74 46.85 -0.71
C GLY A 178 -30.28 47.08 -2.16
N SER A 179 -31.18 47.09 -3.16
CA SER A 179 -31.81 48.29 -3.72
C SER A 179 -30.84 49.35 -4.31
N PHE A 180 -30.95 49.48 -5.63
CA PHE A 180 -30.76 50.66 -6.49
C PHE A 180 -29.37 51.33 -6.57
N LYS A 181 -28.78 51.27 -7.78
CA LYS A 181 -28.86 52.39 -8.73
C LYS A 181 -28.59 51.92 -10.17
N ALA A 182 -29.58 52.16 -11.02
CA ALA A 182 -29.48 52.17 -12.47
C ALA A 182 -28.83 53.49 -12.92
N SER A 183 -28.06 53.48 -14.01
CA SER A 183 -28.37 54.11 -15.32
C SER A 183 -27.07 54.73 -15.90
N PRO A 184 -27.01 55.20 -17.17
CA PRO A 184 -26.59 54.39 -18.32
C PRO A 184 -25.65 55.17 -19.27
N SER A 185 -25.45 54.65 -20.48
CA SER A 185 -24.83 55.29 -21.67
C SER A 185 -23.29 55.28 -21.67
N ALA A 186 -22.57 55.06 -22.76
CA ALA A 186 -22.86 55.18 -24.20
C ALA A 186 -21.95 54.18 -24.94
N LYS A 187 -22.44 53.45 -25.95
CA LYS A 187 -22.39 53.78 -27.39
C LYS A 187 -20.96 53.77 -27.98
N THR A 188 -20.83 53.10 -29.13
CA THR A 188 -19.85 53.28 -30.24
C THR A 188 -18.92 52.05 -30.41
N ARG A 189 -19.24 51.11 -31.32
CA ARG A 189 -18.99 51.05 -32.78
C ARG A 189 -17.68 50.29 -33.11
N MET A 190 -17.83 49.13 -33.74
CA MET A 190 -16.84 48.46 -34.64
C MET A 190 -16.34 49.47 -35.73
N PRO A 191 -15.21 49.31 -36.46
CA PRO A 191 -14.80 48.04 -37.08
C PRO A 191 -13.28 47.81 -37.40
N LEU A 192 -12.97 46.60 -37.88
CA LEU A 192 -12.09 46.15 -38.98
C LEU A 192 -10.66 46.74 -39.23
N GLN A 193 -9.84 45.84 -39.82
CA GLN A 193 -8.51 45.99 -40.48
C GLN A 193 -7.30 45.98 -39.51
N GLY A 194 -6.19 45.29 -39.76
CA GLY A 194 -5.63 44.69 -40.98
C GLY A 194 -4.15 45.11 -41.11
N ALA A 195 -3.27 44.19 -41.53
CA ALA A 195 -1.85 44.36 -41.89
C ALA A 195 -0.86 44.59 -40.72
N ARG A 196 0.32 43.96 -40.64
CA ARG A 196 1.16 43.20 -41.60
C ARG A 196 1.75 41.97 -40.92
#